data_AF-A0AAN8S823-F1
#
_entry.id   AF-A0AAN8S823-F1
#
_cell.length_a   1.000
_cell.length_b   1.000
_cell.length_c   1.000
_cell.angle_alpha   90.00
_cell.angle_beta   90.00
_cell.angle_gamma   90.00
#
_symmetry.space_group_name_H-M   'P 1'
#
loop_
_entity.id
_entity.type
_entity.pdbx_description
1 polymer ?
#
loop_
_entity_poly.entity_id
_entity_poly.type
_entity_poly.pdbx_seq_one_letter_code
_entity_poly.pdbx_strand_id
1 'polypeptide(L)'
;MGGNKKNGKKKKKEQEEKESLTEVDKEFYEIQLTDLNRKLNRVKTRSSEIENINIELEENLKKLDEDRSDIIAYLKKTLKVKINELAELRERFDGLKQSMESGVLHYKEKIKQMEQEYKSMQEELTSEIKLLMGKLNSLEEFRTQKEELTAKFATQEEKMAEQEREHERNLYKHEKNFILEKNKLKKEMETRLLQLSLQFQEATDVRIAATTQKMIRENIAINNELTLMQESQKKMIVSYEEMKGQLQKAKVFGQLQEEEKKQALTKSLTKDKVIDKLIRKQQESDAKIKELKNRGKEYNEMKNKLEETEKKLNAANNEIKELKDRLSAGQTNAAKLYADIAALKLNSRRLYGTLHRAVNAVKEALNIYDEPKQSDEIITSKRLDLLNNLLQILNRAEMSEKERYVTKKMSLCYRKGDLGFIPKERESLEISQDDGQS
;
A
#
# COMPACT_ATOMS: atom_id res chain seq x y z
N MET A 1 -16.20 1.69 -82.13
CA MET A 1 -16.52 2.50 -83.33
C MET A 1 -15.33 2.45 -84.27
N GLY A 2 -15.59 2.14 -85.56
CA GLY A 2 -14.68 2.21 -86.73
C GLY A 2 -13.41 1.36 -86.65
N GLY A 3 -13.16 0.32 -87.44
CA GLY A 3 -13.44 0.05 -88.86
C GLY A 3 -12.09 -0.39 -89.48
N ASN A 4 -11.90 -1.69 -89.79
CA ASN A 4 -11.78 -2.27 -91.15
C ASN A 4 -10.72 -1.56 -92.06
N LYS A 5 -9.86 -2.19 -92.88
CA LYS A 5 -9.77 -3.56 -93.43
C LYS A 5 -8.55 -3.62 -94.40
N LYS A 6 -7.91 -4.80 -94.47
CA LYS A 6 -7.54 -5.61 -95.67
C LYS A 6 -6.50 -5.18 -96.74
N ASN A 7 -5.67 -6.20 -97.05
CA ASN A 7 -5.18 -6.71 -98.36
C ASN A 7 -4.10 -5.88 -99.09
N GLY A 8 -3.03 -6.41 -99.69
CA GLY A 8 -2.69 -7.76 -100.17
C GLY A 8 -2.26 -7.71 -101.66
N LYS A 9 -1.26 -8.52 -102.08
CA LYS A 9 -0.65 -8.76 -103.43
C LYS A 9 0.71 -8.05 -103.65
N LYS A 10 1.73 -8.61 -104.34
CA LYS A 10 1.88 -9.78 -105.24
C LYS A 10 3.38 -10.12 -105.44
N LYS A 11 3.64 -11.41 -105.65
CA LYS A 11 4.81 -12.11 -106.25
C LYS A 11 5.80 -11.31 -107.14
N LYS A 12 7.10 -11.63 -107.00
CA LYS A 12 8.01 -11.91 -108.14
C LYS A 12 9.00 -13.02 -107.77
N LYS A 13 9.10 -14.00 -108.67
CA LYS A 13 9.97 -15.20 -108.65
C LYS A 13 11.18 -14.96 -109.55
N GLU A 14 12.21 -15.78 -109.33
CA GLU A 14 13.25 -16.21 -110.30
C GLU A 14 14.29 -15.12 -110.65
N GLN A 15 15.60 -15.36 -110.68
CA GLN A 15 16.38 -16.51 -111.12
C GLN A 15 17.66 -16.70 -110.28
N GLU A 16 18.02 -17.96 -110.05
CA GLU A 16 19.38 -18.39 -109.73
C GLU A 16 20.21 -18.40 -111.03
N GLU A 17 21.29 -17.61 -111.07
CA GLU A 17 22.42 -17.84 -111.97
C GLU A 17 23.64 -18.21 -111.11
N LYS A 18 24.03 -19.48 -111.19
CA LYS A 18 25.30 -19.98 -110.67
C LYS A 18 26.38 -19.63 -111.69
N GLU A 19 27.03 -18.48 -111.53
CA GLU A 19 28.32 -18.22 -112.16
C GLU A 19 29.40 -19.05 -111.45
N SER A 20 30.14 -19.84 -112.24
CA SER A 20 31.29 -20.60 -111.78
C SER A 20 32.44 -19.66 -111.48
N LEU A 21 32.62 -19.31 -110.20
CA LEU A 21 33.73 -18.50 -109.69
C LEU A 21 35.09 -19.08 -110.09
N THR A 22 35.96 -18.23 -110.67
CA THR A 22 37.36 -18.53 -110.99
C THR A 22 38.15 -18.84 -109.71
N GLU A 23 39.19 -19.67 -109.74
CA GLU A 23 39.99 -20.03 -108.54
C GLU A 23 40.54 -18.79 -107.80
N VAL A 24 40.95 -17.75 -108.54
CA VAL A 24 41.38 -16.46 -107.97
C VAL A 24 40.24 -15.72 -107.25
N ASP A 25 39.02 -15.76 -107.78
CA ASP A 25 37.85 -15.17 -107.14
C ASP A 25 37.47 -15.96 -105.88
N LYS A 26 37.61 -17.29 -105.92
CA LYS A 26 37.43 -18.15 -104.74
C LYS A 26 38.44 -17.82 -103.64
N GLU A 27 39.73 -17.69 -103.98
CA GLU A 27 40.77 -17.30 -103.01
C GLU A 27 40.54 -15.88 -102.45
N PHE A 28 40.12 -14.93 -103.30
CA PHE A 28 39.77 -13.58 -102.87
C PHE A 28 38.56 -13.57 -101.91
N TYR A 29 37.50 -14.31 -102.24
CA TYR A 29 36.34 -14.48 -101.37
C TYR A 29 36.70 -15.25 -100.09
N GLU A 30 37.62 -16.22 -100.14
CA GLU A 30 38.13 -16.90 -98.95
C GLU A 30 38.89 -15.94 -98.03
N ILE A 31 39.77 -15.09 -98.57
CA ILE A 31 40.47 -14.06 -97.78
C ILE A 31 39.44 -13.09 -97.18
N GLN A 32 38.45 -12.63 -97.94
CA GLN A 32 37.37 -11.79 -97.41
C GLN A 32 36.56 -12.50 -96.32
N LEU A 33 36.23 -13.77 -96.50
CA LEU A 33 35.54 -14.59 -95.51
C LEU A 33 36.40 -14.74 -94.25
N THR A 34 37.71 -14.91 -94.37
CA THR A 34 38.59 -14.99 -93.20
C THR A 34 38.69 -13.64 -92.46
N ASP A 35 38.79 -12.51 -93.17
CA ASP A 35 38.82 -11.17 -92.55
C ASP A 35 37.47 -10.82 -91.91
N LEU A 36 36.36 -11.11 -92.59
CA LEU A 36 35.01 -10.97 -92.04
C LEU A 36 34.80 -11.88 -90.83
N ASN A 37 35.28 -13.13 -90.86
CA ASN A 37 35.21 -14.03 -89.70
C ASN A 37 36.08 -13.54 -88.55
N ARG A 38 37.27 -12.96 -88.81
CA ARG A 38 38.10 -12.32 -87.76
C ARG A 38 37.40 -11.12 -87.15
N LYS A 39 36.82 -10.24 -87.96
CA LYS A 39 36.02 -9.09 -87.49
C LYS A 39 34.80 -9.54 -86.70
N LEU A 40 34.08 -10.55 -87.19
CA LEU A 40 32.93 -11.15 -86.51
C LEU A 40 33.34 -11.76 -85.17
N ASN A 41 34.45 -12.50 -85.12
CA ASN A 41 34.95 -13.08 -83.88
C ASN A 41 35.38 -11.98 -82.89
N ARG A 42 36.05 -10.91 -83.33
CA ARG A 42 36.39 -9.77 -82.48
C ARG A 42 35.16 -9.05 -81.91
N VAL A 43 34.11 -8.89 -82.73
CA VAL A 43 32.84 -8.31 -82.26
C VAL A 43 32.14 -9.26 -81.29
N LYS A 44 32.15 -10.58 -81.55
CA LYS A 44 31.58 -11.59 -80.64
C LYS A 44 32.31 -11.65 -79.31
N THR A 45 33.65 -11.65 -79.30
CA THR A 45 34.43 -11.63 -78.04
C THR A 45 34.16 -10.33 -77.29
N ARG A 46 34.14 -9.18 -77.97
CA ARG A 46 33.82 -7.90 -77.34
C ARG A 46 32.39 -7.86 -76.80
N SER A 47 31.43 -8.43 -77.53
CA SER A 47 30.04 -8.55 -77.07
C SER A 47 29.92 -9.43 -75.84
N SER A 48 30.62 -10.57 -75.82
CA SER A 48 30.67 -11.48 -74.68
C SER A 48 31.36 -10.84 -73.47
N GLU A 49 32.44 -10.08 -73.67
CA GLU A 49 33.09 -9.30 -72.60
C GLU A 49 32.14 -8.26 -72.02
N ILE A 50 31.42 -7.50 -72.86
CA ILE A 50 30.46 -6.49 -72.41
C ILE A 50 29.28 -7.16 -71.67
N GLU A 51 28.82 -8.31 -72.15
CA GLU A 51 27.75 -9.08 -71.50
C GLU A 51 28.19 -9.59 -70.13
N ASN A 52 29.42 -10.14 -70.01
CA ASN A 52 29.98 -10.55 -68.73
C ASN A 52 30.13 -9.36 -67.77
N ILE A 53 30.61 -8.20 -68.24
CA ILE A 53 30.73 -6.98 -67.43
C ILE A 53 29.34 -6.49 -66.98
N ASN A 54 28.33 -6.55 -67.85
CA ASN A 54 26.96 -6.19 -67.49
C ASN A 54 26.40 -7.13 -66.41
N ILE A 55 26.62 -8.43 -66.53
CA ILE A 55 26.21 -9.41 -65.52
C ILE A 55 26.92 -9.12 -64.18
N GLU A 56 28.24 -8.90 -64.20
CA GLU A 56 29.00 -8.54 -62.98
C GLU A 56 28.52 -7.23 -62.35
N LEU A 57 28.19 -6.21 -63.16
CA LEU A 57 27.63 -4.95 -62.68
C LEU A 57 26.23 -5.14 -62.08
N GLU A 58 25.37 -5.96 -62.68
CA GLU A 58 24.05 -6.28 -62.14
C GLU A 58 24.15 -7.04 -60.81
N GLU A 59 25.08 -7.98 -60.68
CA GLU A 59 25.33 -8.68 -59.42
C GLU A 59 25.87 -7.73 -58.33
N ASN A 60 26.78 -6.83 -58.69
CA ASN A 60 27.31 -5.83 -57.76
C ASN A 60 26.24 -4.84 -57.32
N LEU A 61 25.33 -4.44 -58.20
CA LEU A 61 24.18 -3.60 -57.85
C LEU A 61 23.23 -4.32 -56.88
N LYS A 62 22.93 -5.60 -57.12
CA LYS A 62 22.10 -6.41 -56.20
C LYS A 62 22.73 -6.50 -54.82
N LYS A 63 24.03 -6.83 -54.74
CA LYS A 63 24.77 -6.88 -53.46
C LYS A 63 24.72 -5.53 -52.74
N LEU A 64 24.94 -4.42 -53.48
CA LEU A 64 24.89 -3.09 -52.89
C LEU A 64 23.49 -2.72 -52.37
N ASP A 65 22.43 -3.14 -53.06
CA ASP A 65 21.06 -2.90 -52.62
C ASP A 65 20.68 -3.77 -51.41
N GLU A 66 21.17 -5.01 -51.34
CA GLU A 66 21.07 -5.88 -50.16
C GLU A 66 21.80 -5.26 -48.97
N ASP A 67 23.07 -4.87 -49.12
CA ASP A 67 23.87 -4.22 -48.07
C ASP A 67 23.21 -2.93 -47.58
N ARG A 68 22.68 -2.10 -48.49
CA ARG A 68 21.93 -0.88 -48.14
C ARG A 68 20.67 -1.21 -47.34
N SER A 69 19.92 -2.22 -47.76
CA SER A 69 18.72 -2.66 -47.07
C SER A 69 19.06 -3.13 -45.64
N ASP A 70 20.13 -3.90 -45.49
CA ASP A 70 20.59 -4.40 -44.19
C ASP A 70 21.08 -3.27 -43.27
N ILE A 71 21.85 -2.32 -43.79
CA ILE A 71 22.26 -1.11 -43.05
C ILE A 71 21.04 -0.32 -42.61
N ILE A 72 20.05 -0.10 -43.48
CA ILE A 72 18.82 0.62 -43.14
C ILE A 72 18.04 -0.14 -42.06
N ALA A 73 17.94 -1.47 -42.16
CA ALA A 73 17.26 -2.30 -41.17
C ALA A 73 17.95 -2.23 -39.80
N TYR A 74 19.28 -2.32 -39.79
CA TYR A 74 20.09 -2.16 -38.58
C TYR A 74 19.89 -0.78 -37.94
N LEU A 75 20.04 0.30 -38.71
CA LEU A 75 19.86 1.66 -38.21
C LEU A 75 18.45 1.91 -37.70
N LYS A 76 17.40 1.40 -38.39
CA LYS A 76 16.01 1.48 -37.91
C LYS A 76 15.82 0.73 -36.59
N LYS A 77 16.39 -0.46 -36.46
CA LYS A 77 16.33 -1.26 -35.23
C LYS A 77 17.02 -0.52 -34.08
N THR A 78 18.24 -0.04 -34.30
CA THR A 78 19.02 0.70 -33.30
C THR A 78 18.31 2.00 -32.90
N LEU A 79 17.78 2.76 -33.87
CA LEU A 79 17.00 3.97 -33.61
C LEU A 79 15.77 3.66 -32.75
N LYS A 80 15.04 2.58 -33.04
CA LYS A 80 13.87 2.17 -32.26
C LYS A 80 14.25 1.79 -30.83
N VAL A 81 15.35 1.07 -30.64
CA VAL A 81 15.88 0.75 -29.30
C VAL A 81 16.21 2.03 -28.54
N LYS A 82 16.92 2.98 -29.17
CA LYS A 82 17.24 4.27 -28.53
C LYS A 82 16.02 5.12 -28.21
N ILE A 83 14.99 5.11 -29.06
CA ILE A 83 13.71 5.79 -28.77
C ILE A 83 13.02 5.17 -27.55
N ASN A 84 13.00 3.83 -27.46
CA ASN A 84 12.43 3.13 -26.31
C ASN A 84 13.22 3.42 -25.02
N GLU A 85 14.55 3.35 -25.08
CA GLU A 85 15.42 3.70 -23.94
C GLU A 85 15.18 5.15 -23.47
N LEU A 86 15.04 6.10 -24.40
CA LEU A 86 14.72 7.48 -24.08
C LEU A 86 13.33 7.63 -23.45
N ALA A 87 12.34 6.85 -23.91
CA ALA A 87 11.00 6.86 -23.33
C ALA A 87 11.01 6.31 -21.90
N GLU A 88 11.69 5.19 -21.65
CA GLU A 88 11.84 4.61 -20.31
C GLU A 88 12.59 5.55 -19.36
N LEU A 89 13.67 6.19 -19.81
CA LEU A 89 14.41 7.17 -19.00
C LEU A 89 13.56 8.39 -18.67
N ARG A 90 12.76 8.88 -19.62
CA ARG A 90 11.81 9.98 -19.37
C ARG A 90 10.76 9.61 -18.35
N GLU A 91 10.16 8.43 -18.45
CA GLU A 91 9.16 7.97 -17.48
C GLU A 91 9.77 7.83 -16.08
N ARG A 92 10.99 7.27 -15.97
CA ARG A 92 11.71 7.21 -14.68
C ARG A 92 12.03 8.60 -14.14
N PHE A 93 12.45 9.52 -15.00
CA PHE A 93 12.74 10.89 -14.61
C PHE A 93 11.48 11.61 -14.11
N ASP A 94 10.36 11.48 -14.82
CA ASP A 94 9.09 12.09 -14.44
C ASP A 94 8.55 11.48 -13.13
N GLY A 95 8.67 10.16 -12.95
CA GLY A 95 8.33 9.50 -11.69
C GLY A 95 9.19 9.97 -10.52
N LEU A 96 10.51 10.12 -10.72
CA LEU A 96 11.41 10.64 -9.69
C LEU A 96 11.11 12.10 -9.37
N LYS A 97 10.83 12.92 -10.39
CA LYS A 97 10.44 14.32 -10.22
C LYS A 97 9.13 14.45 -9.46
N GLN A 98 8.12 13.66 -9.79
CA GLN A 98 6.84 13.64 -9.07
C GLN A 98 7.03 13.18 -7.62
N SER A 99 7.85 12.16 -7.37
CA SER A 99 8.17 11.71 -6.01
C SER A 99 8.89 12.82 -5.23
N MET A 100 9.82 13.53 -5.84
CA MET A 100 10.53 14.66 -5.23
C MET A 100 9.57 15.81 -4.91
N GLU A 101 8.73 16.22 -5.86
CA GLU A 101 7.74 17.29 -5.68
C GLU A 101 6.73 16.93 -4.58
N SER A 102 6.25 15.68 -4.56
CA SER A 102 5.33 15.20 -3.52
C SER A 102 6.01 15.19 -2.14
N GLY A 103 7.28 14.78 -2.05
CA GLY A 103 8.07 14.85 -0.82
C GLY A 103 8.26 16.29 -0.34
N VAL A 104 8.60 17.23 -1.23
CA VAL A 104 8.75 18.66 -0.89
C VAL A 104 7.44 19.24 -0.35
N LEU A 105 6.30 18.94 -1.00
CA LEU A 105 4.99 19.36 -0.52
C LEU A 105 4.68 18.78 0.86
N HIS A 106 4.92 17.49 1.06
CA HIS A 106 4.69 16.84 2.34
C HIS A 106 5.54 17.44 3.48
N TYR A 107 6.82 17.69 3.24
CA TYR A 107 7.69 18.34 4.23
C TYR A 107 7.27 19.78 4.50
N LYS A 108 6.84 20.53 3.47
CA LYS A 108 6.35 21.90 3.63
C LYS A 108 5.07 21.95 4.46
N GLU A 109 4.14 21.02 4.23
CA GLU A 109 2.94 20.87 5.05
C GLU A 109 3.30 20.48 6.49
N LYS A 110 4.25 19.57 6.68
CA LYS A 110 4.69 19.16 8.02
C LYS A 110 5.34 20.30 8.79
N ILE A 111 6.17 21.11 8.13
CA ILE A 111 6.76 22.32 8.71
C ILE A 111 5.64 23.29 9.13
N LYS A 112 4.68 23.56 8.24
CA LYS A 112 3.56 24.45 8.54
C LYS A 112 2.71 23.95 9.72
N GLN A 113 2.48 22.64 9.81
CA GLN A 113 1.80 22.02 10.95
C GLN A 113 2.60 22.21 12.25
N MET A 114 3.90 21.95 12.24
CA MET A 114 4.76 22.14 13.41
C MET A 114 4.85 23.61 13.84
N GLU A 115 4.91 24.55 12.90
CA GLU A 115 4.86 25.99 13.19
C GLU A 115 3.54 26.39 13.84
N GLN A 116 2.42 25.83 13.36
CA GLN A 116 1.10 26.07 13.94
C GLN A 116 0.97 25.46 15.34
N GLU A 117 1.44 24.24 15.56
CA GLU A 117 1.48 23.58 16.87
C GLU A 117 2.36 24.39 17.85
N TYR A 118 3.54 24.82 17.41
CA TYR A 118 4.42 25.67 18.22
C TYR A 118 3.77 27.00 18.59
N LYS A 119 3.10 27.66 17.62
CA LYS A 119 2.40 28.91 17.87
C LYS A 119 1.23 28.72 18.86
N SER A 120 0.46 27.65 18.72
CA SER A 120 -0.62 27.31 19.67
C SER A 120 -0.08 27.08 21.07
N MET A 121 0.99 26.29 21.21
CA MET A 121 1.65 26.04 22.50
C MET A 121 2.21 27.33 23.10
N GLN A 122 2.79 28.21 22.28
CA GLN A 122 3.27 29.51 22.73
C GLN A 122 2.12 30.40 23.22
N GLU A 123 0.98 30.43 22.52
CA GLU A 123 -0.21 31.17 22.94
C GLU A 123 -0.79 30.62 24.24
N GLU A 124 -0.87 29.29 24.39
CA GLU A 124 -1.31 28.61 25.61
C GLU A 124 -0.40 28.95 26.80
N LEU A 125 0.92 28.74 26.68
CA LEU A 125 1.89 29.08 27.73
C LEU A 125 1.87 30.56 28.07
N THR A 126 1.73 31.43 27.07
CA THR A 126 1.61 32.89 27.30
C THR A 126 0.32 33.22 28.06
N SER A 127 -0.78 32.54 27.77
CA SER A 127 -2.04 32.72 28.49
C SER A 127 -1.94 32.23 29.94
N GLU A 128 -1.23 31.12 30.18
CA GLU A 128 -0.98 30.59 31.51
C GLU A 128 -0.09 31.52 32.34
N ILE A 129 0.98 32.05 31.75
CA ILE A 129 1.83 33.06 32.38
C ILE A 129 1.01 34.28 32.78
N LYS A 130 0.14 34.79 31.89
CA LYS A 130 -0.75 35.93 32.21
C LYS A 130 -1.72 35.61 33.36
N LEU A 131 -2.29 34.41 33.36
CA LEU A 131 -3.20 33.96 34.43
C LEU A 131 -2.46 33.86 35.77
N LEU A 132 -1.27 33.26 35.78
CA LEU A 132 -0.43 33.13 36.97
C LEU A 132 0.03 34.49 37.49
N MET A 133 0.39 35.41 36.58
CA MET A 133 0.71 36.79 36.93
C MET A 133 -0.50 37.50 37.57
N GLY A 134 -1.70 37.30 37.03
CA GLY A 134 -2.94 37.82 37.65
C GLY A 134 -3.19 37.24 39.04
N LYS A 135 -2.97 35.94 39.24
CA LYS A 135 -3.07 35.30 40.57
C LYS A 135 -2.02 35.83 41.54
N LEU A 136 -0.79 36.05 41.07
CA LEU A 136 0.29 36.60 41.89
C LEU A 136 -0.05 38.03 42.34
N ASN A 137 -0.52 38.89 41.44
CA ASN A 137 -0.94 40.24 41.77
C ASN A 137 -2.08 40.24 42.81
N SER A 138 -3.08 39.37 42.65
CA SER A 138 -4.16 39.23 43.64
C SER A 138 -3.64 38.75 45.01
N LEU A 139 -2.62 37.89 45.02
CA LEU A 139 -1.98 37.43 46.26
C LEU A 139 -1.15 38.54 46.92
N GLU A 140 -0.46 39.37 46.13
CA GLU A 140 0.26 40.55 46.62
C GLU A 140 -0.70 41.60 47.19
N GLU A 141 -1.84 41.84 46.53
CA GLU A 141 -2.90 42.71 47.05
C GLU A 141 -3.44 42.17 48.38
N PHE A 142 -3.75 40.87 48.45
CA PHE A 142 -4.21 40.24 49.69
C PHE A 142 -3.18 40.38 50.82
N ARG A 143 -1.90 40.16 50.51
CA ARG A 143 -0.82 40.33 51.48
C ARG A 143 -0.74 41.77 51.97
N THR A 144 -0.81 42.74 51.08
CA THR A 144 -0.78 44.18 51.42
C THR A 144 -1.97 44.55 52.30
N GLN A 145 -3.18 44.11 51.94
CA GLN A 145 -4.39 44.34 52.75
C GLN A 145 -4.27 43.70 54.14
N LYS A 146 -3.71 42.49 54.23
CA LYS A 146 -3.45 41.81 55.50
C LYS A 146 -2.46 42.61 56.36
N GLU A 147 -1.35 43.07 55.79
CA GLU A 147 -0.36 43.89 56.49
C GLU A 147 -0.99 45.20 57.01
N GLU A 148 -1.75 45.91 56.17
CA GLU A 148 -2.49 47.11 56.57
C GLU A 148 -3.50 46.84 57.70
N LEU A 149 -4.26 45.75 57.60
CA LEU A 149 -5.25 45.39 58.60
C LEU A 149 -4.57 45.01 59.93
N THR A 150 -3.47 44.26 59.86
CA THR A 150 -2.68 43.89 61.05
C THR A 150 -2.10 45.13 61.72
N ALA A 151 -1.60 46.10 60.94
CA ALA A 151 -1.14 47.38 61.48
C ALA A 151 -2.29 48.16 62.15
N LYS A 152 -3.47 48.23 61.52
CA LYS A 152 -4.66 48.86 62.13
C LYS A 152 -5.04 48.20 63.45
N PHE A 153 -5.07 46.87 63.51
CA PHE A 153 -5.34 46.14 64.75
C PHE A 153 -4.31 46.44 65.84
N ALA A 154 -3.02 46.43 65.51
CA ALA A 154 -1.98 46.77 66.48
C ALA A 154 -2.16 48.20 67.04
N THR A 155 -2.46 49.18 66.18
CA THR A 155 -2.74 50.55 66.65
C THR A 155 -4.01 50.66 67.49
N GLN A 156 -5.02 49.82 67.22
CA GLN A 156 -6.27 49.80 67.99
C GLN A 156 -6.08 49.13 69.35
N GLU A 157 -5.32 48.04 69.43
CA GLU A 157 -4.93 47.40 70.69
C GLU A 157 -4.13 48.36 71.57
N GLU A 158 -3.16 49.10 70.99
CA GLU A 158 -2.39 50.09 71.73
C GLU A 158 -3.29 51.22 72.29
N LYS A 159 -4.22 51.72 71.48
CA LYS A 159 -5.21 52.72 71.93
C LYS A 159 -6.13 52.18 73.02
N MET A 160 -6.59 50.94 72.90
CA MET A 160 -7.42 50.29 73.93
C MET A 160 -6.65 50.13 75.24
N ALA A 161 -5.40 49.67 75.18
CA ALA A 161 -4.54 49.55 76.35
C ALA A 161 -4.24 50.90 77.02
N GLU A 162 -4.08 51.97 76.23
CA GLU A 162 -3.96 53.33 76.76
C GLU A 162 -5.26 53.79 77.43
N GLN A 163 -6.41 53.57 76.78
CA GLN A 163 -7.71 53.91 77.33
C GLN A 163 -8.01 53.16 78.63
N GLU A 164 -7.69 51.87 78.71
CA GLU A 164 -7.82 51.09 79.96
C GLU A 164 -6.96 51.68 81.08
N ARG A 165 -5.69 52.01 80.79
CA ARG A 165 -4.80 52.67 81.76
C ARG A 165 -5.32 54.04 82.19
N GLU A 166 -5.84 54.84 81.26
CA GLU A 166 -6.47 56.13 81.61
C GLU A 166 -7.73 55.92 82.46
N HIS A 167 -8.55 54.93 82.12
CA HIS A 167 -9.79 54.63 82.84
C HIS A 167 -9.52 54.14 84.25
N GLU A 168 -8.49 53.32 84.45
CA GLU A 168 -8.03 52.86 85.76
C GLU A 168 -7.48 54.02 86.62
N ARG A 169 -6.67 54.91 86.01
CA ARG A 169 -6.22 56.14 86.67
C ARG A 169 -7.39 57.05 87.07
N ASN A 170 -8.38 57.19 86.20
CA ASN A 170 -9.56 58.00 86.47
C ASN A 170 -10.43 57.36 87.55
N LEU A 171 -10.62 56.04 87.53
CA LEU A 171 -11.32 55.31 88.57
C LEU A 171 -10.64 55.52 89.93
N TYR A 172 -9.32 55.38 89.99
CA TYR A 172 -8.55 55.63 91.21
C TYR A 172 -8.70 57.09 91.71
N LYS A 173 -8.66 58.07 90.81
CA LYS A 173 -8.91 59.49 91.16
C LYS A 173 -10.34 59.70 91.70
N HIS A 174 -11.34 59.13 91.04
CA HIS A 174 -12.73 59.22 91.46
C HIS A 174 -12.96 58.53 92.79
N GLU A 175 -12.40 57.34 93.00
CA GLU A 175 -12.48 56.60 94.25
C GLU A 175 -11.79 57.37 95.39
N LYS A 176 -10.60 57.91 95.15
CA LYS A 176 -9.92 58.81 96.09
C LYS A 176 -10.78 60.03 96.44
N ASN A 177 -11.31 60.73 95.44
CA ASN A 177 -12.16 61.90 95.65
C ASN A 177 -13.44 61.53 96.39
N PHE A 178 -14.07 60.41 96.04
CA PHE A 178 -15.26 59.88 96.71
C PHE A 178 -14.96 59.52 98.17
N ILE A 179 -13.82 58.90 98.48
CA ILE A 179 -13.40 58.63 99.86
C ILE A 179 -13.20 59.94 100.63
N LEU A 180 -12.54 60.94 100.02
CA LEU A 180 -12.35 62.25 100.62
C LEU A 180 -13.68 62.97 100.87
N GLU A 181 -14.57 62.99 99.88
CA GLU A 181 -15.92 63.58 99.98
C GLU A 181 -16.79 62.82 100.99
N LYS A 182 -16.74 61.49 101.00
CA LYS A 182 -17.43 60.65 101.99
C LYS A 182 -16.90 60.93 103.40
N ASN A 183 -15.60 61.10 103.58
CA ASN A 183 -15.02 61.48 104.87
C ASN A 183 -15.43 62.90 105.27
N LYS A 184 -15.47 63.84 104.33
CA LYS A 184 -15.97 65.21 104.56
C LYS A 184 -17.45 65.19 104.94
N LEU A 185 -18.27 64.44 104.21
CA LEU A 185 -19.69 64.28 104.46
C LEU A 185 -19.96 63.55 105.77
N LYS A 186 -19.20 62.51 106.12
CA LYS A 186 -19.26 61.86 107.44
C LYS A 186 -18.95 62.85 108.53
N LYS A 187 -17.90 63.65 108.36
CA LYS A 187 -17.54 64.70 109.33
C LYS A 187 -18.67 65.72 109.46
N GLU A 188 -19.22 66.22 108.35
CA GLU A 188 -20.37 67.13 108.34
C GLU A 188 -21.64 66.50 108.92
N MET A 189 -21.87 65.21 108.67
CA MET A 189 -22.99 64.43 109.19
C MET A 189 -22.82 64.11 110.67
N GLU A 190 -21.60 63.90 111.17
CA GLU A 190 -21.30 63.83 112.60
C GLU A 190 -21.58 65.18 113.26
N THR A 191 -21.15 66.31 112.65
CA THR A 191 -21.49 67.64 113.18
C THR A 191 -22.99 67.90 113.16
N ARG A 192 -23.66 67.57 112.04
CA ARG A 192 -25.10 67.71 111.90
C ARG A 192 -25.87 66.71 112.74
N LEU A 193 -25.37 65.51 112.99
CA LEU A 193 -25.99 64.56 113.92
C LEU A 193 -25.79 65.04 115.34
N LEU A 194 -24.66 65.67 115.69
CA LEU A 194 -24.50 66.32 116.99
C LEU A 194 -25.53 67.45 117.13
N GLN A 195 -25.66 68.30 116.11
CA GLN A 195 -26.62 69.41 116.07
C GLN A 195 -28.08 68.91 116.02
N LEU A 196 -28.34 67.86 115.25
CA LEU A 196 -29.63 67.25 115.07
C LEU A 196 -29.99 66.38 116.26
N SER A 197 -29.07 65.75 116.98
CA SER A 197 -29.39 65.04 118.24
C SER A 197 -29.66 66.03 119.36
N LEU A 198 -28.99 67.18 119.39
CA LEU A 198 -29.43 68.35 120.16
C LEU A 198 -30.84 68.79 119.76
N GLN A 199 -31.13 68.93 118.46
CA GLN A 199 -32.45 69.35 117.96
C GLN A 199 -33.53 68.23 117.97
N PHE A 200 -33.17 66.94 117.97
CA PHE A 200 -34.07 65.78 118.05
C PHE A 200 -34.36 65.48 119.51
N GLN A 201 -33.44 65.75 120.43
CA GLN A 201 -33.80 65.79 121.84
C GLN A 201 -34.83 66.90 122.10
N GLU A 202 -34.74 68.03 121.38
CA GLU A 202 -35.78 69.08 121.39
C GLU A 202 -37.06 68.74 120.58
N ALA A 203 -36.93 68.02 119.45
CA ALA A 203 -38.04 67.81 118.51
C ALA A 203 -38.71 66.42 118.60
N THR A 204 -38.08 65.42 119.21
CA THR A 204 -38.70 64.09 119.47
C THR A 204 -39.72 64.16 120.61
N ASP A 205 -39.67 65.23 121.41
CA ASP A 205 -40.80 65.66 122.24
C ASP A 205 -42.03 66.04 121.39
N VAL A 206 -41.88 66.22 120.07
CA VAL A 206 -42.95 66.59 119.15
C VAL A 206 -43.03 65.65 117.94
N ARG A 207 -43.53 64.44 118.21
CA ARG A 207 -44.64 63.83 117.43
C ARG A 207 -44.33 63.33 116.00
N ILE A 208 -44.01 62.03 115.86
CA ILE A 208 -44.19 61.31 114.59
C ILE A 208 -45.67 60.93 114.41
N ALA A 209 -46.29 61.37 113.32
CA ALA A 209 -47.66 61.02 112.93
C ALA A 209 -47.70 59.92 111.85
N ALA A 210 -48.62 58.98 112.02
CA ALA A 210 -48.74 57.71 111.30
C ALA A 210 -48.95 57.79 109.76
N THR A 211 -49.25 58.96 109.19
CA THR A 211 -49.54 59.14 107.76
C THR A 211 -48.32 58.87 106.86
N THR A 212 -47.13 59.27 107.29
CA THR A 212 -45.88 59.10 106.53
C THR A 212 -45.50 57.63 106.36
N GLN A 213 -45.81 56.80 107.37
CA GLN A 213 -45.55 55.36 107.31
C GLN A 213 -46.46 54.64 106.31
N LYS A 214 -47.70 55.12 106.11
CA LYS A 214 -48.62 54.53 105.13
C LYS A 214 -48.17 54.78 103.69
N MET A 215 -47.75 56.02 103.39
CA MET A 215 -47.30 56.41 102.05
C MET A 215 -46.02 55.68 101.61
N ILE A 216 -45.12 55.38 102.55
CA ILE A 216 -43.92 54.56 102.31
C ILE A 216 -44.31 53.13 101.91
N ARG A 217 -45.28 52.53 102.60
CA ARG A 217 -45.75 51.16 102.29
C ARG A 217 -46.38 51.07 100.90
N GLU A 218 -47.19 52.04 100.50
CA GLU A 218 -47.80 52.07 99.16
C GLU A 218 -46.76 52.25 98.04
N ASN A 219 -45.76 53.11 98.23
CA ASN A 219 -44.67 53.26 97.25
C ASN A 219 -43.85 51.97 97.08
N ILE A 220 -43.57 51.26 98.18
CA ILE A 220 -42.87 49.96 98.12
C ILE A 220 -43.68 48.94 97.32
N ALA A 221 -45.01 48.88 97.52
CA ALA A 221 -45.87 47.97 96.80
C ALA A 221 -45.89 48.24 95.28
N ILE A 222 -46.03 49.52 94.88
CA ILE A 222 -46.00 49.92 93.46
C ILE A 222 -44.65 49.61 92.81
N ASN A 223 -43.55 49.85 93.52
CA ASN A 223 -42.22 49.60 92.98
C ASN A 223 -41.93 48.10 92.79
N ASN A 224 -42.47 47.26 93.68
CA ASN A 224 -42.40 45.80 93.53
C ASN A 224 -43.20 45.31 92.30
N GLU A 225 -44.41 45.82 92.09
CA GLU A 225 -45.21 45.53 90.90
C GLU A 225 -44.50 45.96 89.61
N LEU A 226 -43.90 47.16 89.60
CA LEU A 226 -43.14 47.66 88.45
C LEU A 226 -41.93 46.77 88.14
N THR A 227 -41.23 46.30 89.17
CA THR A 227 -40.07 45.41 89.02
C THR A 227 -40.49 44.07 88.39
N LEU A 228 -41.61 43.48 88.85
CA LEU A 228 -42.16 42.26 88.26
C LEU A 228 -42.54 42.45 86.79
N MET A 229 -43.14 43.59 86.43
CA MET A 229 -43.50 43.90 85.05
C MET A 229 -42.25 44.06 84.16
N GLN A 230 -41.21 44.72 84.66
CA GLN A 230 -39.94 44.87 83.95
C GLN A 230 -39.23 43.53 83.71
N GLU A 231 -39.26 42.61 84.69
CA GLU A 231 -38.72 41.26 84.51
C GLU A 231 -39.48 40.46 83.46
N SER A 232 -40.81 40.55 83.45
CA SER A 232 -41.65 39.94 82.42
C SER A 232 -41.33 40.48 81.02
N GLN A 233 -41.20 41.80 80.88
CA GLN A 233 -40.84 42.45 79.62
C GLN A 233 -39.47 41.98 79.11
N LYS A 234 -38.46 41.89 79.98
CA LYS A 234 -37.13 41.38 79.61
C LYS A 234 -37.20 39.94 79.10
N LYS A 235 -37.92 39.05 79.78
CA LYS A 235 -38.11 37.67 79.33
C LYS A 235 -38.77 37.58 77.95
N MET A 236 -39.77 38.43 77.69
CA MET A 236 -40.45 38.46 76.40
C MET A 236 -39.54 38.95 75.26
N ILE A 237 -38.68 39.94 75.52
CA ILE A 237 -37.68 40.41 74.54
C ILE A 237 -36.68 39.30 74.19
N VAL A 238 -36.14 38.60 75.20
CA VAL A 238 -35.20 37.49 74.98
C VAL A 238 -35.84 36.39 74.13
N SER A 239 -37.06 35.97 74.48
CA SER A 239 -37.79 34.94 73.71
C SER A 239 -38.06 35.38 72.27
N TYR A 240 -38.38 36.66 72.04
CA TYR A 240 -38.55 37.20 70.70
C TYR A 240 -37.26 37.18 69.88
N GLU A 241 -36.12 37.56 70.47
CA GLU A 241 -34.81 37.51 69.81
C GLU A 241 -34.40 36.07 69.45
N GLU A 242 -34.62 35.12 70.37
CA GLU A 242 -34.39 33.70 70.11
C GLU A 242 -35.25 33.18 68.95
N MET A 243 -36.55 33.48 68.95
CA MET A 243 -37.46 33.06 67.88
C MET A 243 -37.09 33.69 66.53
N LYS A 244 -36.70 34.96 66.53
CA LYS A 244 -36.18 35.65 65.33
C LYS A 244 -34.91 34.99 64.81
N GLY A 245 -33.99 34.60 65.70
CA GLY A 245 -32.78 33.87 65.35
C GLY A 245 -33.07 32.48 64.75
N GLN A 246 -34.03 31.73 65.33
CA GLN A 246 -34.47 30.45 64.77
C GLN A 246 -35.11 30.61 63.39
N LEU A 247 -35.94 31.65 63.18
CA LEU A 247 -36.55 31.94 61.89
C LEU A 247 -35.49 32.25 60.82
N GLN A 248 -34.47 33.04 61.15
CA GLN A 248 -33.36 33.33 60.24
C GLN A 248 -32.58 32.06 59.87
N LYS A 249 -32.26 31.21 60.86
CA LYS A 249 -31.59 29.92 60.63
C LYS A 249 -32.41 29.01 59.71
N ALA A 250 -33.72 28.89 59.96
CA ALA A 250 -34.62 28.11 59.12
C ALA A 250 -34.67 28.64 57.69
N LYS A 251 -34.68 29.96 57.50
CA LYS A 251 -34.65 30.61 56.17
C LYS A 251 -33.38 30.29 55.40
N VAL A 252 -32.21 30.44 56.04
CA VAL A 252 -30.90 30.12 55.41
C VAL A 252 -30.82 28.64 55.08
N PHE A 253 -31.27 27.76 55.98
CA PHE A 253 -31.31 26.32 55.74
C PHE A 253 -32.21 25.96 54.54
N GLY A 254 -33.38 26.60 54.42
CA GLY A 254 -34.27 26.42 53.27
C GLY A 254 -33.64 26.82 51.94
N GLN A 255 -32.91 27.95 51.92
CA GLN A 255 -32.18 28.41 50.73
C GLN A 255 -31.06 27.42 50.34
N LEU A 256 -30.27 26.95 51.31
CA LEU A 256 -29.22 25.96 51.09
C LEU A 256 -29.79 24.66 50.51
N GLN A 257 -30.90 24.17 51.05
CA GLN A 257 -31.57 22.97 50.55
C GLN A 257 -32.09 23.13 49.11
N GLU A 258 -32.56 24.32 48.74
CA GLU A 258 -32.99 24.61 47.37
C GLU A 258 -31.80 24.62 46.40
N GLU A 259 -30.67 25.19 46.81
CA GLU A 259 -29.43 25.17 46.03
C GLU A 259 -28.87 23.75 45.87
N GLU A 260 -28.86 22.95 46.94
CA GLU A 260 -28.46 21.54 46.90
C GLU A 260 -29.33 20.74 45.91
N LYS A 261 -30.65 20.95 45.93
CA LYS A 261 -31.57 20.33 44.96
C LYS A 261 -31.26 20.74 43.53
N LYS A 262 -31.00 22.04 43.28
CA LYS A 262 -30.62 22.53 41.94
C LYS A 262 -29.31 21.90 41.48
N GLN A 263 -28.30 21.81 42.34
CA GLN A 263 -27.03 21.16 42.03
C GLN A 263 -27.18 19.65 41.79
N ALA A 264 -28.02 18.96 42.57
CA ALA A 264 -28.31 17.54 42.36
C ALA A 264 -29.01 17.31 41.02
N LEU A 265 -29.98 18.16 40.66
CA LEU A 265 -30.69 18.11 39.39
C LEU A 265 -29.74 18.35 38.20
N THR A 266 -28.87 19.37 38.27
CA THR A 266 -27.90 19.62 37.19
C THR A 266 -26.92 18.46 37.04
N LYS A 267 -26.45 17.86 38.15
CA LYS A 267 -25.64 16.63 38.13
C LYS A 267 -26.39 15.44 37.54
N SER A 268 -27.68 15.28 37.81
CA SER A 268 -28.50 14.21 37.20
C SER A 268 -28.61 14.43 35.70
N LEU A 269 -28.96 15.64 35.28
CA LEU A 269 -29.10 15.98 33.86
C LEU A 269 -27.79 15.82 33.07
N THR A 270 -26.64 16.12 33.67
CA THR A 270 -25.35 15.87 33.00
C THR A 270 -25.05 14.38 32.90
N LYS A 271 -25.36 13.59 33.93
CA LYS A 271 -25.26 12.12 33.87
C LYS A 271 -26.17 11.54 32.79
N ASP A 272 -27.42 11.99 32.71
CA ASP A 272 -28.37 11.54 31.69
C ASP A 272 -27.85 11.84 30.27
N LYS A 273 -27.33 13.06 30.04
CA LYS A 273 -26.70 13.42 28.76
C LYS A 273 -25.49 12.55 28.42
N VAL A 274 -24.71 12.13 29.42
CA VAL A 274 -23.56 11.22 29.22
C VAL A 274 -24.07 9.82 28.88
N ILE A 275 -25.09 9.33 29.58
CA ILE A 275 -25.73 8.04 29.29
C ILE A 275 -26.28 8.03 27.86
N ASP A 276 -26.99 9.07 27.42
CA ASP A 276 -27.49 9.18 26.05
C ASP A 276 -26.36 9.13 25.01
N LYS A 277 -25.24 9.82 25.26
CA LYS A 277 -24.06 9.76 24.39
C LYS A 277 -23.45 8.36 24.35
N LEU A 278 -23.40 7.66 25.48
CA LEU A 278 -22.91 6.29 25.56
C LEU A 278 -23.83 5.32 24.81
N ILE A 279 -25.15 5.47 24.94
CA ILE A 279 -26.15 4.67 24.20
C ILE A 279 -25.97 4.86 22.69
N ARG A 280 -25.81 6.10 22.21
CA ARG A 280 -25.56 6.37 20.78
C ARG A 280 -24.26 5.71 20.29
N LYS A 281 -23.17 5.84 21.05
CA LYS A 281 -21.89 5.18 20.72
C LYS A 281 -22.00 3.65 20.70
N GLN A 282 -22.81 3.08 21.59
CA GLN A 282 -23.07 1.64 21.60
C GLN A 282 -23.83 1.22 20.34
N GLN A 283 -24.89 1.96 19.97
CA GLN A 283 -25.65 1.71 18.75
C GLN A 283 -24.78 1.81 17.48
N GLU A 284 -23.90 2.81 17.40
CA GLU A 284 -22.92 2.95 16.30
C GLU A 284 -21.94 1.78 16.25
N SER A 285 -21.42 1.34 17.41
CA SER A 285 -20.55 0.17 17.50
C SER A 285 -21.27 -1.11 17.07
N ASP A 286 -22.51 -1.30 17.50
CA ASP A 286 -23.33 -2.45 17.11
C ASP A 286 -23.64 -2.46 15.60
N ALA A 287 -23.86 -1.29 15.00
CA ALA A 287 -24.02 -1.15 13.55
C ALA A 287 -22.74 -1.56 12.81
N LYS A 288 -21.56 -1.11 13.28
CA LYS A 288 -20.26 -1.53 12.71
C LYS A 288 -20.01 -3.02 12.86
N ILE A 289 -20.36 -3.61 14.00
CA ILE A 289 -20.25 -5.07 14.21
C ILE A 289 -21.15 -5.83 13.23
N LYS A 290 -22.37 -5.35 12.98
CA LYS A 290 -23.27 -5.94 11.98
C LYS A 290 -22.68 -5.85 10.57
N GLU A 291 -22.12 -4.69 10.19
CA GLU A 291 -21.45 -4.51 8.90
C GLU A 291 -20.25 -5.45 8.72
N LEU A 292 -19.38 -5.56 9.74
CA LEU A 292 -18.25 -6.48 9.73
C LEU A 292 -18.70 -7.95 9.62
N LYS A 293 -19.78 -8.33 10.32
CA LYS A 293 -20.37 -9.68 10.19
C LYS A 293 -20.87 -9.95 8.78
N ASN A 294 -21.53 -8.97 8.15
CA ASN A 294 -22.00 -9.12 6.77
C ASN A 294 -20.83 -9.23 5.78
N ARG A 295 -19.82 -8.37 5.91
CA ARG A 295 -18.60 -8.42 5.10
C ARG A 295 -17.83 -9.74 5.30
N GLY A 296 -17.84 -10.29 6.51
CA GLY A 296 -17.30 -11.62 6.80
C GLY A 296 -18.05 -12.74 6.08
N LYS A 297 -19.38 -12.65 5.97
CA LYS A 297 -20.18 -13.60 5.16
C LYS A 297 -19.85 -13.49 3.68
N GLU A 298 -19.80 -12.27 3.13
CA GLU A 298 -19.42 -12.02 1.74
C GLU A 298 -18.02 -12.54 1.43
N TYR A 299 -17.06 -12.32 2.32
CA TYR A 299 -15.71 -12.85 2.18
C TYR A 299 -15.69 -14.38 2.15
N ASN A 300 -16.44 -15.03 3.04
CA ASN A 300 -16.55 -16.49 3.05
C ASN A 300 -17.21 -17.02 1.77
N GLU A 301 -18.25 -16.36 1.25
CA GLU A 301 -18.87 -16.71 -0.02
C GLU A 301 -17.90 -16.57 -1.19
N MET A 302 -17.13 -15.49 -1.24
CA MET A 302 -16.10 -15.29 -2.27
C MET A 302 -14.96 -16.29 -2.16
N LYS A 303 -14.55 -16.64 -0.94
CA LYS A 303 -13.55 -17.69 -0.68
C LYS A 303 -14.05 -19.05 -1.18
N ASN A 304 -15.30 -19.41 -0.89
CA ASN A 304 -15.90 -20.65 -1.38
C ASN A 304 -15.93 -20.69 -2.92
N LYS A 305 -16.31 -19.57 -3.57
CA LYS A 305 -16.26 -19.46 -5.04
C LYS A 305 -14.84 -19.63 -5.58
N LEU A 306 -13.84 -19.04 -4.92
CA LEU A 306 -12.44 -19.18 -5.30
C LEU A 306 -12.00 -20.65 -5.21
N GLU A 307 -12.27 -21.32 -4.10
CA GLU A 307 -11.97 -22.75 -3.91
C GLU A 307 -12.67 -23.63 -4.96
N GLU A 308 -13.91 -23.31 -5.34
CA GLU A 308 -14.61 -23.99 -6.43
C GLU A 308 -13.94 -23.76 -7.79
N THR A 309 -13.51 -22.54 -8.09
CA THR A 309 -12.80 -22.24 -9.34
C THR A 309 -11.42 -22.89 -9.39
N GLU A 310 -10.70 -22.95 -8.27
CA GLU A 310 -9.42 -23.67 -8.16
C GLU A 310 -9.60 -25.16 -8.38
N LYS A 311 -10.65 -25.76 -7.83
CA LYS A 311 -11.00 -27.17 -8.10
C LYS A 311 -11.28 -27.40 -9.59
N LYS A 312 -12.04 -26.50 -10.24
CA LYS A 312 -12.30 -26.57 -11.69
C LYS A 312 -11.03 -26.40 -12.52
N LEU A 313 -10.15 -25.48 -12.14
CA LEU A 313 -8.86 -25.26 -12.80
C LEU A 313 -7.96 -26.50 -12.68
N ASN A 314 -7.89 -27.10 -11.49
CA ASN A 314 -7.12 -28.31 -11.25
C ASN A 314 -7.67 -29.50 -12.05
N ALA A 315 -9.00 -29.64 -12.14
CA ALA A 315 -9.63 -30.65 -12.97
C ALA A 315 -9.28 -30.46 -14.46
N ALA A 316 -9.42 -29.24 -14.99
CA ALA A 316 -9.05 -28.91 -16.37
C ALA A 316 -7.56 -29.14 -16.65
N ASN A 317 -6.67 -28.81 -15.70
CA ASN A 317 -5.24 -29.08 -15.82
C ASN A 317 -4.93 -30.58 -15.86
N ASN A 318 -5.64 -31.38 -15.06
CA ASN A 318 -5.51 -32.84 -15.11
C ASN A 318 -5.99 -33.39 -16.46
N GLU A 319 -7.11 -32.90 -16.98
CA GLU A 319 -7.59 -33.27 -18.33
C GLU A 319 -6.59 -32.89 -19.43
N ILE A 320 -6.01 -31.69 -19.37
CA ILE A 320 -4.96 -31.25 -20.30
C ILE A 320 -3.75 -32.19 -20.22
N LYS A 321 -3.35 -32.59 -19.01
CA LYS A 321 -2.24 -33.52 -18.81
C LYS A 321 -2.55 -34.89 -19.43
N GLU A 322 -3.73 -35.45 -19.18
CA GLU A 322 -4.15 -36.71 -19.78
C GLU A 322 -4.19 -36.64 -21.31
N LEU A 323 -4.73 -35.55 -21.88
CA LEU A 323 -4.76 -35.34 -23.32
C LEU A 323 -3.36 -35.22 -23.91
N LYS A 324 -2.43 -34.56 -23.20
CA LYS A 324 -1.03 -34.45 -23.60
C LYS A 324 -0.33 -35.82 -23.58
N ASP A 325 -0.58 -36.62 -22.55
CA ASP A 325 -0.04 -37.98 -22.44
C ASP A 325 -0.59 -38.88 -23.56
N ARG A 326 -1.90 -38.79 -23.86
CA ARG A 326 -2.52 -39.49 -25.01
C ARG A 326 -1.95 -39.03 -26.34
N LEU A 327 -1.73 -37.73 -26.52
CA LEU A 327 -1.11 -37.19 -27.74
C LEU A 327 0.32 -37.70 -27.91
N SER A 328 1.12 -37.70 -26.84
CA SER A 328 2.48 -38.24 -26.86
C SER A 328 2.50 -39.74 -27.17
N ALA A 329 1.61 -40.52 -26.55
CA ALA A 329 1.43 -41.93 -26.88
C ALA A 329 1.02 -42.14 -28.35
N GLY A 330 0.11 -41.31 -28.87
CA GLY A 330 -0.28 -41.31 -30.28
C GLY A 330 0.89 -40.98 -31.21
N GLN A 331 1.70 -39.97 -30.88
CA GLN A 331 2.90 -39.58 -31.65
C GLN A 331 3.95 -40.69 -31.65
N THR A 332 4.22 -41.34 -30.51
CA THR A 332 5.17 -42.46 -30.44
C THR A 332 4.69 -43.67 -31.25
N ASN A 333 3.38 -43.97 -31.21
CA ASN A 333 2.80 -45.03 -32.04
C ASN A 333 2.85 -44.71 -33.52
N ALA A 334 2.56 -43.46 -33.91
CA ALA A 334 2.72 -43.01 -35.29
C ALA A 334 4.19 -43.13 -35.74
N ALA A 335 5.14 -42.71 -34.93
CA ALA A 335 6.56 -42.84 -35.21
C ALA A 335 6.99 -44.32 -35.38
N LYS A 336 6.49 -45.24 -34.54
CA LYS A 336 6.70 -46.68 -34.69
C LYS A 336 6.13 -47.20 -36.02
N LEU A 337 4.89 -46.85 -36.36
CA LEU A 337 4.28 -47.26 -37.63
C LEU A 337 5.04 -46.71 -38.85
N TYR A 338 5.52 -45.47 -38.80
CA TYR A 338 6.35 -44.92 -39.87
C TYR A 338 7.68 -45.67 -40.01
N ALA A 339 8.32 -46.04 -38.89
CA ALA A 339 9.53 -46.86 -38.90
C ALA A 339 9.27 -48.27 -39.48
N ASP A 340 8.16 -48.91 -39.09
CA ASP A 340 7.76 -50.22 -39.61
C ASP A 340 7.45 -50.16 -41.12
N ILE A 341 6.74 -49.14 -41.59
CA ILE A 341 6.50 -48.92 -43.02
C ILE A 341 7.82 -48.72 -43.78
N ALA A 342 8.76 -47.95 -43.22
CA ALA A 342 10.07 -47.76 -43.83
C ALA A 342 10.86 -49.07 -43.90
N ALA A 343 10.85 -49.87 -42.83
CA ALA A 343 11.49 -51.19 -42.78
C ALA A 343 10.86 -52.17 -43.78
N LEU A 344 9.52 -52.21 -43.87
CA LEU A 344 8.82 -53.02 -44.87
C LEU A 344 9.14 -52.59 -46.30
N LYS A 345 9.17 -51.28 -46.59
CA LYS A 345 9.58 -50.78 -47.91
C LYS A 345 11.01 -51.19 -48.27
N LEU A 346 11.94 -51.13 -47.30
CA LEU A 346 13.31 -51.60 -47.49
C LEU A 346 13.37 -53.11 -47.73
N ASN A 347 12.62 -53.89 -46.97
CA ASN A 347 12.51 -55.34 -47.16
C ASN A 347 11.92 -55.69 -48.51
N SER A 348 10.85 -55.02 -48.95
CA SER A 348 10.30 -55.21 -50.30
C SER A 348 11.33 -54.88 -51.36
N ARG A 349 12.07 -53.76 -51.26
CA ARG A 349 13.16 -53.44 -52.19
C ARG A 349 14.25 -54.52 -52.20
N ARG A 350 14.65 -55.01 -51.02
CA ARG A 350 15.63 -56.10 -50.90
C ARG A 350 15.13 -57.39 -51.55
N LEU A 351 13.88 -57.76 -51.30
CA LEU A 351 13.23 -58.94 -51.89
C LEU A 351 13.10 -58.81 -53.41
N TYR A 352 12.68 -57.65 -53.92
CA TYR A 352 12.70 -57.36 -55.35
C TYR A 352 14.10 -57.47 -55.93
N GLY A 353 15.13 -57.01 -55.22
CA GLY A 353 16.52 -57.13 -55.64
C GLY A 353 17.07 -58.57 -55.61
N THR A 354 16.65 -59.41 -54.66
CA THR A 354 16.99 -60.85 -54.66
C THR A 354 16.22 -61.61 -55.74
N LEU A 355 14.94 -61.30 -55.93
CA LEU A 355 14.12 -61.89 -56.98
C LEU A 355 14.64 -61.51 -58.36
N HIS A 356 15.00 -60.25 -58.58
CA HIS A 356 15.59 -59.80 -59.84
C HIS A 356 16.92 -60.50 -60.13
N ARG A 357 17.78 -60.67 -59.12
CA ARG A 357 19.03 -61.44 -59.26
C ARG A 357 18.79 -62.92 -59.55
N ALA A 358 17.83 -63.55 -58.88
CA ALA A 358 17.44 -64.94 -59.16
C ALA A 358 16.86 -65.10 -60.57
N VAL A 359 15.98 -64.19 -61.00
CA VAL A 359 15.43 -64.16 -62.36
C VAL A 359 16.54 -63.97 -63.40
N ASN A 360 17.50 -63.10 -63.16
CA ASN A 360 18.63 -62.91 -64.07
C ASN A 360 19.53 -64.15 -64.13
N ALA A 361 19.82 -64.81 -63.00
CA ALA A 361 20.56 -66.08 -62.99
C ALA A 361 19.83 -67.19 -63.76
N VAL A 362 18.49 -67.25 -63.68
CA VAL A 362 17.68 -68.20 -64.47
C VAL A 362 17.66 -67.80 -65.95
N LYS A 363 17.60 -66.51 -66.29
CA LYS A 363 17.70 -66.03 -67.68
C LYS A 363 19.08 -66.30 -68.30
N GLU A 364 20.15 -66.08 -67.55
CA GLU A 364 21.52 -66.43 -67.96
C GLU A 364 21.64 -67.94 -68.18
N ALA A 365 21.05 -68.77 -67.32
CA ALA A 365 21.01 -70.22 -67.52
C ALA A 365 20.22 -70.63 -68.77
N LEU A 366 19.09 -69.98 -69.05
CA LEU A 366 18.26 -70.28 -70.22
C LEU A 366 18.93 -69.84 -71.54
N ASN A 367 19.67 -68.73 -71.56
CA ASN A 367 20.42 -68.28 -72.74
C ASN A 367 21.60 -69.22 -73.10
N ILE A 368 22.03 -70.10 -72.19
CA ILE A 368 23.12 -71.06 -72.44
C ILE A 368 22.61 -72.33 -73.15
N TYR A 369 21.29 -72.56 -73.22
CA TYR A 369 20.72 -73.70 -73.96
C TYR A 369 20.69 -73.50 -75.49
N ASP A 370 21.07 -72.31 -76.00
CA ASP A 370 21.09 -72.01 -77.43
C ASP A 370 22.44 -72.24 -78.13
N GLU A 371 23.47 -72.77 -77.43
CA GLU A 371 24.73 -73.19 -78.08
C GLU A 371 24.74 -74.70 -78.42
N PRO A 372 25.05 -75.11 -79.67
CA PRO A 372 24.97 -76.51 -80.07
C PRO A 372 26.20 -77.32 -79.61
N LYS A 373 25.92 -78.40 -78.86
CA LYS A 373 26.78 -79.57 -78.56
C LYS A 373 28.03 -79.31 -77.70
N GLN A 374 27.87 -79.43 -76.38
CA GLN A 374 28.98 -79.67 -75.44
C GLN A 374 28.73 -80.98 -74.66
N SER A 375 29.82 -81.68 -74.33
CA SER A 375 29.88 -82.98 -73.64
C SER A 375 29.12 -83.00 -72.29
N ASP A 376 28.53 -84.14 -71.92
CA ASP A 376 27.67 -84.34 -70.73
C ASP A 376 28.33 -83.95 -69.40
N GLU A 377 29.67 -83.97 -69.30
CA GLU A 377 30.43 -83.55 -68.11
C GLU A 377 30.46 -82.02 -67.91
N ILE A 378 30.38 -81.24 -68.99
CA ILE A 378 30.36 -79.77 -68.93
C ILE A 378 28.97 -79.27 -68.53
N ILE A 379 27.92 -79.98 -68.96
CA ILE A 379 26.52 -79.69 -68.60
C ILE A 379 26.31 -79.94 -67.09
N THR A 380 26.87 -81.01 -66.55
CA THR A 380 26.77 -81.33 -65.11
C THR A 380 27.55 -80.35 -64.24
N SER A 381 28.76 -79.94 -64.65
CA SER A 381 29.56 -78.92 -63.94
C SER A 381 28.85 -77.55 -63.92
N LYS A 382 28.34 -77.09 -65.07
CA LYS A 382 27.62 -75.81 -65.17
C LYS A 382 26.27 -75.82 -64.44
N ARG A 383 25.58 -76.97 -64.36
CA ARG A 383 24.37 -77.13 -63.53
C ARG A 383 24.70 -77.04 -62.04
N LEU A 384 25.85 -77.57 -61.64
CA LEU A 384 26.38 -77.47 -60.28
C LEU A 384 26.72 -76.02 -59.93
N ASP A 385 27.33 -75.27 -60.85
CA ASP A 385 27.61 -73.83 -60.67
C ASP A 385 26.34 -72.99 -60.60
N LEU A 386 25.33 -73.28 -61.43
CA LEU A 386 24.01 -72.62 -61.33
C LEU A 386 23.33 -72.94 -60.00
N LEU A 387 23.32 -74.21 -59.58
CA LEU A 387 22.77 -74.62 -58.30
C LEU A 387 23.50 -73.95 -57.15
N ASN A 388 24.84 -73.90 -57.18
CA ASN A 388 25.65 -73.21 -56.18
C ASN A 388 25.39 -71.71 -56.15
N ASN A 389 25.24 -71.05 -57.31
CA ASN A 389 24.90 -69.62 -57.39
C ASN A 389 23.49 -69.33 -56.83
N LEU A 390 22.50 -70.16 -57.16
CA LEU A 390 21.15 -70.06 -56.60
C LEU A 390 21.14 -70.35 -55.09
N LEU A 391 21.90 -71.36 -54.63
CA LEU A 391 22.08 -71.67 -53.20
C LEU A 391 22.75 -70.52 -52.46
N GLN A 392 23.73 -69.84 -53.06
CA GLN A 392 24.42 -68.71 -52.45
C GLN A 392 23.52 -67.46 -52.39
N ILE A 393 22.66 -67.25 -53.39
CA ILE A 393 21.63 -66.19 -53.39
C ILE A 393 20.57 -66.46 -52.31
N LEU A 394 20.12 -67.71 -52.17
CA LEU A 394 19.14 -68.12 -51.16
C LEU A 394 19.72 -68.08 -49.74
N ASN A 395 20.95 -68.57 -49.53
CA ASN A 395 21.63 -68.48 -48.23
C ASN A 395 21.87 -67.02 -47.80
N ARG A 396 22.17 -66.11 -48.74
CA ARG A 396 22.24 -64.66 -48.45
C ARG A 396 20.88 -64.06 -48.10
N ALA A 397 19.78 -64.58 -48.64
CA ALA A 397 18.43 -64.15 -48.29
C ALA A 397 18.02 -64.66 -46.89
N GLU A 398 18.43 -65.86 -46.51
CA GLU A 398 18.14 -66.48 -45.21
C GLU A 398 18.90 -65.81 -44.04
N MET A 399 20.15 -65.38 -44.27
CA MET A 399 20.93 -64.62 -43.27
C MET A 399 20.33 -63.24 -42.93
N SER A 400 19.58 -62.64 -43.86
CA SER A 400 18.89 -61.35 -43.70
C SER A 400 17.65 -61.44 -42.79
N GLU A 401 17.07 -62.63 -42.56
CA GLU A 401 15.99 -62.80 -41.58
C GLU A 401 16.51 -62.93 -40.14
N LYS A 402 17.68 -63.55 -39.93
CA LYS A 402 18.25 -63.76 -38.59
C LYS A 402 18.74 -62.46 -37.93
N GLU A 403 19.17 -61.47 -38.71
CA GLU A 403 19.55 -60.13 -38.20
C GLU A 403 18.35 -59.31 -37.65
N ARG A 404 17.10 -59.70 -37.97
CA ARG A 404 15.88 -59.04 -37.48
C ARG A 404 15.61 -59.27 -35.98
N TYR A 405 16.15 -60.33 -35.39
CA TYR A 405 15.92 -60.63 -33.96
C TYR A 405 16.89 -59.92 -33.01
N VAL A 406 18.09 -59.57 -33.49
CA VAL A 406 19.13 -58.96 -32.65
C VAL A 406 18.94 -57.44 -32.50
N THR A 407 18.41 -56.77 -33.53
CA THR A 407 18.21 -55.31 -33.52
C THR A 407 17.01 -54.85 -32.68
N LYS A 408 16.04 -55.73 -32.36
CA LYS A 408 14.89 -55.42 -31.50
C LYS A 408 15.27 -55.25 -30.02
N LYS A 409 16.50 -55.59 -29.62
CA LYS A 409 16.96 -55.61 -28.21
C LYS A 409 18.02 -54.55 -27.84
N MET A 410 18.40 -53.67 -28.77
CA MET A 410 19.49 -52.70 -28.58
C MET A 410 19.08 -51.28 -29.01
N SER A 411 18.23 -50.64 -28.20
CA SER A 411 18.04 -49.18 -28.21
C SER A 411 17.30 -48.70 -26.95
N LEU A 412 17.77 -49.13 -25.78
CA LEU A 412 17.40 -48.54 -24.49
C LEU A 412 18.67 -48.13 -23.76
N CYS A 413 19.33 -47.08 -24.26
CA CYS A 413 20.40 -46.42 -23.53
C CYS A 413 19.79 -45.23 -22.78
N TYR A 414 19.52 -45.39 -21.48
CA TYR A 414 19.13 -44.29 -20.61
C TYR A 414 20.33 -43.33 -20.43
N ARG A 415 20.11 -42.02 -20.55
CA ARG A 415 21.11 -41.02 -20.15
C ARG A 415 20.84 -40.53 -18.72
N LYS A 416 21.89 -40.09 -18.04
CA LYS A 416 21.82 -39.53 -16.69
C LYS A 416 20.78 -38.39 -16.65
N GLY A 417 19.74 -38.54 -15.83
CA GLY A 417 18.62 -37.58 -15.71
C GLY A 417 17.30 -37.99 -16.38
N ASP A 418 17.22 -39.13 -17.09
CA ASP A 418 15.95 -39.60 -17.70
C ASP A 418 14.95 -40.19 -16.70
N LEU A 419 15.39 -40.53 -15.48
CA LEU A 419 14.55 -41.14 -14.42
C LEU A 419 14.09 -40.12 -13.36
N GLY A 420 14.33 -38.82 -13.55
CA GLY A 420 13.80 -37.76 -12.67
C GLY A 420 14.44 -37.61 -11.29
N PHE A 421 15.37 -38.49 -10.90
CA PHE A 421 16.08 -38.42 -9.62
C PHE A 421 17.28 -37.47 -9.61
N ILE A 422 17.74 -37.01 -10.78
CA ILE A 422 18.82 -36.04 -10.95
C ILE A 422 18.36 -35.03 -12.04
N PRO A 423 18.45 -33.71 -11.81
CA PRO A 423 18.19 -32.72 -12.85
C PRO A 423 19.09 -32.97 -14.07
N LYS A 424 18.53 -32.94 -15.28
CA LYS A 424 19.34 -32.96 -16.50
C LYS A 424 20.25 -31.73 -16.49
N GLU A 425 21.56 -31.94 -16.63
CA GLU A 425 22.51 -30.85 -16.86
C GLU A 425 21.99 -30.07 -18.07
N ARG A 426 21.55 -28.83 -17.84
CA ARG A 426 21.30 -27.89 -18.94
C ARG A 426 22.63 -27.75 -19.64
N GLU A 427 22.70 -28.10 -20.93
CA GLU A 427 23.75 -27.56 -21.78
C GLU A 427 23.70 -26.05 -21.58
N SER A 428 24.75 -25.56 -20.91
CA SER A 428 25.10 -24.16 -20.88
C SER A 428 25.22 -23.74 -22.33
N LEU A 429 24.22 -23.02 -22.82
CA LEU A 429 24.43 -22.04 -23.87
C LEU A 429 25.48 -21.08 -23.31
N GLU A 430 26.74 -21.38 -23.62
CA GLU A 430 27.82 -20.40 -23.67
C GLU A 430 27.34 -19.30 -24.62
N ILE A 431 26.73 -18.28 -24.04
CA ILE A 431 26.70 -16.96 -24.64
C ILE A 431 28.13 -16.47 -24.49
N SER A 432 28.91 -16.66 -25.55
CA SER A 432 30.15 -15.91 -25.76
C SER A 432 29.78 -14.42 -25.72
N GLN A 433 30.04 -13.79 -24.59
CA GLN A 433 30.41 -12.39 -24.57
C GLN A 433 31.84 -12.34 -25.12
N ASP A 434 31.99 -11.71 -26.28
CA ASP A 434 33.26 -11.08 -26.63
C ASP A 434 32.96 -9.76 -27.34
N ASP A 435 33.42 -8.70 -26.67
CA ASP A 435 33.92 -7.41 -27.13
C ASP A 435 33.15 -6.54 -28.14
N GLY A 436 32.94 -5.28 -27.72
CA GLY A 436 32.46 -4.21 -28.59
C GLY A 436 32.23 -2.88 -27.87
N GLN A 437 33.32 -2.27 -27.41
CA GLN A 437 33.48 -0.87 -27.00
C GLN A 437 32.50 0.15 -27.63
N SER A 438 31.73 0.84 -26.80
CA SER A 438 31.57 2.32 -26.69
C SER A 438 30.34 2.68 -25.87
#